data_AF-A0A5N6LGV7-F1
#
_entry.id   AF-A0A5N6LGV7-F1
#
_cell.length_a   1.000
_cell.length_b   1.000
_cell.length_c   1.000
_cell.angle_alpha   90.00
_cell.angle_beta   90.00
_cell.angle_gamma   90.00
#
_symmetry.space_group_name_H-M   'P 1'
#
loop_
_entity.id
_entity.type
_entity.pdbx_description
1 polymer ?
#
loop_
_entity_poly.entity_id
_entity_poly.type
_entity_poly.pdbx_seq_one_letter_code
_entity_poly.pdbx_strand_id
1 'polypeptide(L)'
;MKWWLISAHKANQRFLNFQHHHLHEGSSHQFVRVSNPTVWARPYQTPSLIKYSGHYYSSSTILEANVSSQRLPNSNKIEESVKKVDLEILSKETIKPSSPTPHHLRTYNLSIIDQFMYDIYTPLILFFPNTNKDSVTDVVTKRSKHMKEALSHMLTRFYPLAGKIKDSLQIECNDEGIYYMETRVNQTLKDFLDDDPNDERVRRLIPEKPYTAETSVGNYVIGIQVNIFKCGGIGLSASVSHKIFDGQTVYTFMKAWAATARGSQDTVSPNFVASKIFPNNPGLEYSVPSKLLATKKLTTKRFGFDSTALALLKTQPVACASSAHPPTRMEATTSVIWKAAAQAASKVRPFGPQSPHALLSVVNIRRRASPHLPKESIGNLIDAAGAICFPGGQLDLPTLMGKLRESIAKIDSNHIENMKGEVRGHETFNEMLRGYNRMADMTAEGDCMFASSLMNSRMYELDFGWGKPIWFYIMNGGVVRFVSLNDTLKGGGVEAIVTLSPEEMEIFEHDSELLSYASVNPSPLRFNKIHQPPPQHHRHCTTIAPPSLHQRRRNTTFIAPPSMLEQLNHLRLRPIDLRCPCRSRFTAPQVRWSFPAAQQPPVVHG
;
A
#
# COMPACT_ATOMS: atom_id res chain seq x y z
N MET A 1 43.91 -3.62 7.23
CA MET A 1 43.38 -3.19 5.92
C MET A 1 43.02 -4.33 4.94
N LYS A 2 43.68 -5.52 4.96
CA LYS A 2 43.38 -6.62 4.01
C LYS A 2 42.29 -7.64 4.44
N TRP A 3 41.92 -7.71 5.72
CA TRP A 3 40.86 -8.62 6.21
C TRP A 3 39.42 -8.17 5.86
N TRP A 4 39.19 -6.85 5.73
CA TRP A 4 37.89 -6.28 5.36
C TRP A 4 37.50 -6.59 3.91
N LEU A 5 38.44 -6.57 2.97
CA LEU A 5 38.20 -6.94 1.56
C LEU A 5 37.88 -8.42 1.39
N ILE A 6 38.54 -9.32 2.14
CA ILE A 6 38.32 -10.77 2.07
C ILE A 6 36.96 -11.13 2.67
N SER A 7 36.56 -10.49 3.77
CA SER A 7 35.25 -10.73 4.41
C SER A 7 34.10 -10.08 3.64
N ALA A 8 34.29 -8.87 3.09
CA ALA A 8 33.33 -8.24 2.18
C ALA A 8 33.15 -9.08 0.90
N HIS A 9 34.23 -9.65 0.36
CA HIS A 9 34.16 -10.58 -0.77
C HIS A 9 33.43 -11.88 -0.39
N LYS A 10 33.62 -12.44 0.80
CA LYS A 10 32.90 -13.65 1.26
C LYS A 10 31.42 -13.41 1.56
N ALA A 11 31.05 -12.27 2.13
CA ALA A 11 29.66 -11.90 2.35
C ALA A 11 28.94 -11.57 1.04
N ASN A 12 29.63 -10.83 0.14
CA ASN A 12 29.12 -10.53 -1.19
C ASN A 12 29.05 -11.81 -2.05
N GLN A 13 29.98 -12.76 -1.92
CA GLN A 13 29.88 -14.08 -2.57
C GLN A 13 28.80 -14.97 -1.97
N ARG A 14 28.54 -14.93 -0.66
CA ARG A 14 27.38 -15.64 -0.08
C ARG A 14 26.05 -15.05 -0.58
N PHE A 15 25.99 -13.74 -0.77
CA PHE A 15 24.82 -13.06 -1.34
C PHE A 15 24.71 -13.21 -2.87
N LEU A 16 25.83 -13.24 -3.61
CA LEU A 16 25.85 -13.47 -5.06
C LEU A 16 25.63 -14.96 -5.40
N ASN A 17 26.14 -15.90 -4.60
CA ASN A 17 25.80 -17.33 -4.72
C ASN A 17 24.32 -17.56 -4.36
N PHE A 18 23.77 -16.78 -3.42
CA PHE A 18 22.32 -16.68 -3.21
C PHE A 18 21.59 -16.19 -4.47
N GLN A 19 22.12 -15.26 -5.26
CA GLN A 19 21.49 -14.85 -6.53
C GLN A 19 21.72 -15.81 -7.72
N HIS A 20 22.88 -16.48 -7.78
CA HIS A 20 23.23 -17.39 -8.88
C HIS A 20 22.57 -18.77 -8.77
N HIS A 21 22.36 -19.31 -7.56
CA HIS A 21 21.61 -20.56 -7.37
C HIS A 21 20.10 -20.43 -7.64
N HIS A 22 19.59 -19.22 -7.89
CA HIS A 22 18.20 -18.99 -8.31
C HIS A 22 17.99 -19.08 -9.83
N LEU A 23 19.03 -19.31 -10.65
CA LEU A 23 18.89 -19.24 -12.12
C LEU A 23 19.50 -20.39 -12.94
N HIS A 24 20.30 -21.29 -12.37
CA HIS A 24 20.78 -22.47 -13.13
C HIS A 24 21.03 -23.68 -12.22
N GLU A 25 20.19 -24.70 -12.37
CA GLU A 25 20.63 -26.10 -12.42
C GLU A 25 19.54 -26.95 -13.10
N GLY A 26 19.56 -26.91 -14.43
CA GLY A 26 18.93 -27.91 -15.27
C GLY A 26 20.01 -28.64 -16.04
N SER A 27 20.63 -29.65 -15.44
CA SER A 27 21.29 -30.76 -16.15
C SER A 27 21.85 -31.79 -15.18
N SER A 28 21.31 -33.01 -15.33
CA SER A 28 21.84 -34.32 -14.94
C SER A 28 23.23 -34.41 -14.31
N HIS A 29 23.30 -35.03 -13.12
CA HIS A 29 24.36 -36.00 -12.81
C HIS A 29 23.80 -37.20 -12.04
N GLN A 30 23.89 -38.38 -12.68
CA GLN A 30 23.85 -39.69 -12.01
C GLN A 30 24.95 -39.77 -10.98
N PHE A 31 24.71 -40.35 -9.79
CA PHE A 31 25.66 -41.28 -9.17
C PHE A 31 24.96 -42.24 -8.19
N VAL A 32 24.94 -43.51 -8.61
CA VAL A 32 25.32 -44.74 -7.89
C VAL A 32 24.72 -45.02 -6.50
N ARG A 33 23.89 -46.07 -6.47
CA ARG A 33 23.61 -46.94 -5.32
C ARG A 33 24.91 -47.46 -4.69
N VAL A 34 25.07 -47.28 -3.38
CA VAL A 34 25.72 -48.28 -2.53
C VAL A 34 24.87 -48.50 -1.29
N SER A 35 24.65 -49.78 -1.01
CA SER A 35 23.78 -50.39 -0.03
C SER A 35 24.46 -50.63 1.32
N ASN A 36 23.80 -50.19 2.41
CA ASN A 36 23.64 -50.81 3.75
C ASN A 36 24.87 -51.15 4.64
N PRO A 37 24.71 -51.40 5.96
CA PRO A 37 24.17 -50.52 7.03
C PRO A 37 25.04 -50.60 8.32
N THR A 38 24.46 -50.16 9.45
CA THR A 38 24.68 -50.57 10.86
C THR A 38 25.54 -49.74 11.86
N VAL A 39 24.83 -49.37 12.96
CA VAL A 39 25.21 -49.06 14.36
C VAL A 39 25.90 -47.69 14.58
N TRP A 40 25.39 -46.72 15.36
CA TRP A 40 24.86 -46.79 16.73
C TRP A 40 23.66 -45.86 16.95
N ALA A 41 22.61 -46.41 17.57
CA ALA A 41 21.51 -45.68 18.16
C ALA A 41 21.74 -45.52 19.67
N ARG A 42 21.54 -44.32 20.21
CA ARG A 42 20.85 -44.11 21.50
C ARG A 42 20.02 -42.81 21.47
N PRO A 43 18.86 -42.80 22.14
CA PRO A 43 17.79 -41.85 21.87
C PRO A 43 17.93 -40.60 22.75
N TYR A 44 17.83 -39.41 22.16
CA TYR A 44 17.46 -38.22 22.91
C TYR A 44 15.94 -38.14 22.95
N GLN A 45 15.41 -38.33 24.16
CA GLN A 45 14.03 -38.05 24.50
C GLN A 45 13.70 -36.61 24.11
N THR A 46 12.71 -36.45 23.24
CA THR A 46 12.04 -35.17 22.97
C THR A 46 11.34 -34.67 24.24
N PRO A 47 11.62 -33.45 24.73
CA PRO A 47 10.67 -32.76 25.59
C PRO A 47 9.50 -32.32 24.71
N SER A 48 8.32 -32.76 25.12
CA SER A 48 6.99 -32.35 24.69
C SER A 48 6.90 -30.92 24.13
N LEU A 49 6.22 -30.80 22.99
CA LEU A 49 5.64 -29.59 22.41
C LEU A 49 5.06 -28.66 23.49
N ILE A 50 5.81 -27.61 23.85
CA ILE A 50 5.24 -26.44 24.51
C ILE A 50 4.48 -25.69 23.41
N LYS A 51 3.15 -25.87 23.37
CA LYS A 51 2.25 -24.95 22.68
C LYS A 51 2.43 -23.57 23.31
N TYR A 52 3.14 -22.67 22.63
CA TYR A 52 3.14 -21.27 23.01
C TYR A 52 1.78 -20.67 22.64
N SER A 53 0.86 -20.66 23.61
CA SER A 53 -0.33 -19.81 23.59
C SER A 53 0.10 -18.37 23.94
N GLY A 54 0.70 -17.69 22.97
CA GLY A 54 0.96 -16.26 23.08
C GLY A 54 -0.30 -15.49 22.68
N HIS A 55 -0.85 -14.67 23.58
CA HIS A 55 -1.86 -13.69 23.19
C HIS A 55 -1.22 -12.68 22.23
N TYR A 56 -1.68 -12.66 20.97
CA TYR A 56 -1.25 -11.68 19.99
C TYR A 56 -1.98 -10.37 20.26
N TYR A 57 -1.24 -9.29 20.48
CA TYR A 57 -1.83 -7.97 20.59
C TYR A 57 -2.15 -7.49 19.18
N SER A 58 -3.35 -7.84 18.70
CA SER A 58 -4.01 -7.01 17.71
C SER A 58 -4.08 -5.60 18.30
N SER A 59 -3.92 -4.59 17.46
CA SER A 59 -4.08 -3.20 17.87
C SER A 59 -5.51 -2.88 18.37
N SER A 60 -6.46 -3.83 18.25
CA SER A 60 -7.78 -3.82 18.93
C SER A 60 -7.73 -4.20 20.42
N THR A 61 -6.76 -5.00 20.88
CA THR A 61 -6.69 -5.54 22.25
C THR A 61 -6.30 -4.49 23.30
N ILE A 62 -5.72 -3.35 22.87
CA ILE A 62 -5.25 -2.28 23.75
C ILE A 62 -6.41 -1.60 24.52
N LEU A 63 -7.66 -1.77 24.09
CA LEU A 63 -8.82 -1.19 24.77
C LEU A 63 -9.59 -2.15 25.69
N GLU A 64 -9.51 -3.47 25.46
CA GLU A 64 -10.21 -4.44 26.33
C GLU A 64 -9.42 -4.76 27.61
N ALA A 65 -8.09 -4.60 27.58
CA ALA A 65 -7.25 -4.80 28.77
C ALA A 65 -7.52 -3.81 29.92
N ASN A 66 -8.27 -2.72 29.67
CA ASN A 66 -8.61 -1.71 30.69
C ASN A 66 -9.95 -1.94 31.41
N VAL A 67 -10.62 -3.09 31.24
CA VAL A 67 -11.88 -3.42 31.96
C VAL A 67 -11.72 -4.61 32.92
N SER A 68 -10.52 -5.20 33.04
CA SER A 68 -10.23 -6.23 34.02
C SER A 68 -9.38 -5.67 35.16
N SER A 69 -9.97 -5.63 36.35
CA SER A 69 -9.38 -5.09 37.56
C SER A 69 -8.12 -5.85 37.99
N GLN A 70 -6.93 -5.31 37.71
CA GLN A 70 -5.77 -5.50 38.58
C GLN A 70 -5.03 -4.17 38.73
N ARG A 71 -4.96 -3.68 39.97
CA ARG A 71 -4.28 -2.45 40.35
C ARG A 71 -2.79 -2.54 40.00
N LEU A 72 -2.34 -1.78 39.02
CA LEU A 72 -0.93 -1.37 38.91
C LEU A 72 -0.74 -0.13 39.81
N PRO A 73 0.25 -0.10 40.72
CA PRO A 73 0.55 1.10 41.50
C PRO A 73 1.28 2.12 40.61
N ASN A 74 0.81 3.37 40.63
CA ASN A 74 1.41 4.58 40.05
C ASN A 74 1.34 4.81 38.52
N SER A 75 0.15 4.72 37.91
CA SER A 75 -0.13 5.30 36.58
C SER A 75 -0.78 6.70 36.62
N ASN A 76 -0.95 7.30 37.80
CA ASN A 76 -1.55 8.63 37.95
C ASN A 76 -0.54 9.74 37.60
N LYS A 77 -0.29 9.94 36.29
CA LYS A 77 0.12 11.18 35.61
C LYS A 77 0.65 10.80 34.24
N ILE A 78 -0.26 10.71 33.27
CA ILE A 78 -0.19 11.05 31.82
C ILE A 78 -1.44 10.38 31.22
N GLU A 79 -2.62 10.84 31.64
CA GLU A 79 -3.80 10.77 30.77
C GLU A 79 -3.78 12.09 30.00
N GLU A 80 -2.98 12.15 28.93
CA GLU A 80 -3.28 13.15 27.90
C GLU A 80 -4.69 12.87 27.41
N SER A 81 -5.53 13.91 27.42
CA SER A 81 -6.94 13.87 27.07
C SER A 81 -7.13 13.48 25.60
N VAL A 82 -7.08 12.18 25.28
CA VAL A 82 -7.43 11.68 23.95
C VAL A 82 -8.91 11.96 23.75
N LYS A 83 -9.23 12.85 22.79
CA LYS A 83 -10.62 13.15 22.42
C LYS A 83 -11.28 11.88 21.87
N LYS A 84 -12.08 11.23 22.71
CA LYS A 84 -12.84 10.03 22.36
C LYS A 84 -13.80 10.34 21.21
N VAL A 85 -13.86 9.46 20.22
CA VAL A 85 -14.90 9.50 19.19
C VAL A 85 -16.20 9.04 19.83
N ASP A 86 -17.15 9.96 19.95
CA ASP A 86 -18.50 9.65 20.43
C ASP A 86 -19.33 9.04 19.30
N LEU A 87 -19.71 7.78 19.49
CA LEU A 87 -20.40 6.96 18.49
C LEU A 87 -21.53 6.14 19.13
N GLU A 88 -22.66 6.08 18.44
CA GLU A 88 -23.86 5.34 18.79
C GLU A 88 -24.05 4.21 17.77
N ILE A 89 -24.29 2.98 18.23
CA ILE A 89 -24.61 1.85 17.34
C ILE A 89 -26.09 1.90 16.99
N LEU A 90 -26.40 1.96 15.70
CA LEU A 90 -27.77 2.01 15.19
C LEU A 90 -28.33 0.62 14.88
N SER A 91 -27.52 -0.23 14.23
CA SER A 91 -27.91 -1.61 13.90
C SER A 91 -26.69 -2.51 13.77
N LYS A 92 -26.92 -3.81 14.00
CA LYS A 92 -26.00 -4.91 13.70
C LYS A 92 -26.80 -5.99 13.00
N GLU A 93 -26.34 -6.43 11.84
CA GLU A 93 -27.01 -7.45 11.05
C GLU A 93 -25.99 -8.23 10.20
N THR A 94 -26.47 -9.28 9.55
CA THR A 94 -25.65 -10.06 8.62
C THR A 94 -26.24 -9.98 7.22
N ILE A 95 -25.45 -9.51 6.26
CA ILE A 95 -25.90 -9.37 4.88
C ILE A 95 -25.58 -10.64 4.11
N LYS A 96 -26.64 -11.35 3.72
CA LYS A 96 -26.57 -12.61 2.96
C LYS A 96 -26.60 -12.36 1.45
N PRO A 97 -26.11 -13.29 0.61
CA PRO A 97 -26.28 -13.21 -0.83
C PRO A 97 -27.76 -13.20 -1.21
N SER A 98 -28.11 -12.46 -2.27
CA SER A 98 -29.49 -12.36 -2.76
C SER A 98 -30.02 -13.69 -3.33
N SER A 99 -29.11 -14.60 -3.67
CA SER A 99 -29.43 -15.95 -4.13
C SER A 99 -28.51 -16.97 -3.44
N PRO A 100 -29.03 -18.14 -3.02
CA PRO A 100 -28.21 -19.12 -2.31
C PRO A 100 -27.02 -19.60 -3.12
N THR A 101 -25.90 -19.85 -2.45
CA THR A 101 -24.72 -20.44 -3.09
C THR A 101 -25.04 -21.87 -3.56
N PRO A 102 -24.82 -22.22 -4.84
CA PRO A 102 -25.03 -23.57 -5.36
C PRO A 102 -24.24 -24.64 -4.58
N HIS A 103 -24.77 -25.86 -4.48
CA HIS A 103 -24.13 -26.94 -3.71
C HIS A 103 -22.68 -27.24 -4.12
N HIS A 104 -22.36 -27.16 -5.42
CA HIS A 104 -21.01 -27.40 -5.93
C HIS A 104 -20.02 -26.26 -5.64
N LEU A 105 -20.50 -25.11 -5.13
CA LEU A 105 -19.69 -23.94 -4.74
C LEU A 105 -19.60 -23.76 -3.22
N ARG A 106 -20.04 -24.75 -2.43
CA ARG A 106 -20.07 -24.66 -0.95
C ARG A 106 -18.69 -24.64 -0.29
N THR A 107 -17.62 -24.90 -1.03
CA THR A 107 -16.25 -24.83 -0.54
C THR A 107 -15.42 -24.01 -1.52
N TYR A 108 -14.70 -23.01 -0.99
CA TYR A 108 -13.68 -22.28 -1.73
C TYR A 108 -12.30 -22.67 -1.21
N ASN A 109 -11.47 -23.22 -2.09
CA ASN A 109 -10.08 -23.53 -1.78
C ASN A 109 -9.23 -22.27 -1.88
N LEU A 110 -8.50 -21.97 -0.82
CA LEU A 110 -7.45 -20.96 -0.79
C LEU A 110 -6.27 -21.42 -1.65
N SER A 111 -5.56 -20.48 -2.27
CA SER A 111 -4.30 -20.78 -2.96
C SER A 111 -3.17 -21.04 -1.96
N ILE A 112 -2.03 -21.55 -2.41
CA ILE A 112 -0.84 -21.60 -1.55
C ILE A 112 -0.41 -20.20 -1.12
N ILE A 113 -0.50 -19.17 -1.96
CA ILE A 113 -0.18 -17.77 -1.56
C ILE A 113 -1.07 -17.33 -0.39
N ASP A 114 -2.36 -17.67 -0.42
CA ASP A 114 -3.31 -17.40 0.67
C ASP A 114 -2.93 -18.12 1.98
N GLN A 115 -2.40 -19.36 1.90
CA GLN A 115 -1.89 -20.08 3.08
C GLN A 115 -0.69 -19.38 3.71
N PHE A 116 0.21 -18.85 2.87
CA PHE A 116 1.40 -18.10 3.30
C PHE A 116 1.04 -16.77 3.99
N MET A 117 -0.13 -16.21 3.72
CA MET A 117 -0.54 -14.96 4.36
C MET A 117 -0.89 -15.15 5.84
N TYR A 118 -0.57 -14.10 6.60
CA TYR A 118 -0.88 -14.00 8.02
C TYR A 118 -2.38 -14.17 8.28
N ASP A 119 -2.72 -14.88 9.34
CA ASP A 119 -4.11 -15.07 9.77
C ASP A 119 -4.64 -13.84 10.52
N ILE A 120 -4.62 -12.67 9.87
CA ILE A 120 -5.02 -11.38 10.43
C ILE A 120 -6.12 -10.74 9.62
N TYR A 121 -6.84 -9.81 10.24
CA TYR A 121 -7.74 -8.90 9.54
C TYR A 121 -7.05 -7.58 9.26
N THR A 122 -7.27 -7.04 8.06
CA THR A 122 -6.69 -5.76 7.61
C THR A 122 -7.80 -4.71 7.55
N PRO A 123 -7.83 -3.73 8.47
CA PRO A 123 -8.84 -2.69 8.45
C PRO A 123 -8.52 -1.57 7.44
N LEU A 124 -9.55 -1.10 6.74
CA LEU A 124 -9.51 0.07 5.86
C LEU A 124 -10.78 0.89 6.01
N ILE A 125 -10.69 2.21 5.91
CA ILE A 125 -11.82 3.13 5.90
C ILE A 125 -11.72 4.15 4.76
N LEU A 126 -12.86 4.47 4.15
CA LEU A 126 -13.05 5.49 3.13
C LEU A 126 -14.02 6.56 3.64
N PHE A 127 -13.67 7.83 3.51
CA PHE A 127 -14.50 8.94 3.96
C PHE A 127 -15.16 9.65 2.78
N PHE A 128 -16.49 9.68 2.75
CA PHE A 128 -17.30 10.30 1.71
C PHE A 128 -18.02 11.54 2.27
N PRO A 129 -17.85 12.72 1.63
CA PRO A 129 -18.59 13.91 2.03
C PRO A 129 -20.07 13.78 1.64
N ASN A 130 -20.93 14.49 2.37
CA ASN A 130 -22.29 14.69 1.89
C ASN A 130 -22.34 15.89 0.97
N THR A 131 -22.72 15.66 -0.29
CA THR A 131 -22.91 16.71 -1.30
C THR A 131 -24.39 16.97 -1.61
N ASN A 132 -25.30 16.19 -1.02
CA ASN A 132 -26.74 16.37 -1.22
C ASN A 132 -27.29 17.48 -0.31
N LYS A 133 -28.20 18.29 -0.84
CA LYS A 133 -28.91 19.38 -0.14
C LYS A 133 -30.19 18.92 0.57
N ASP A 134 -30.65 17.70 0.32
CA ASP A 134 -31.79 17.09 0.99
C ASP A 134 -31.53 16.90 2.50
N SER A 135 -32.60 16.61 3.25
CA SER A 135 -32.52 16.25 4.67
C SER A 135 -31.53 15.11 4.91
N VAL A 136 -30.62 15.30 5.89
CA VAL A 136 -29.59 14.32 6.25
C VAL A 136 -30.20 12.94 6.54
N THR A 137 -31.31 12.90 7.27
CA THR A 137 -31.97 11.64 7.65
C THR A 137 -32.48 10.86 6.44
N ASP A 138 -33.07 11.54 5.47
CA ASP A 138 -33.63 10.91 4.26
C ASP A 138 -32.51 10.40 3.35
N VAL A 139 -31.45 11.20 3.21
CA VAL A 139 -30.25 10.84 2.44
C VAL A 139 -29.58 9.60 3.03
N VAL A 140 -29.40 9.57 4.35
CA VAL A 140 -28.76 8.46 5.05
C VAL A 140 -29.59 7.19 4.93
N THR A 141 -30.90 7.27 5.18
CA THR A 141 -31.80 6.11 5.09
C THR A 141 -31.77 5.49 3.69
N LYS A 142 -31.85 6.33 2.63
CA LYS A 142 -31.77 5.87 1.24
C LYS A 142 -30.42 5.23 0.93
N ARG A 143 -29.31 5.89 1.29
CA ARG A 143 -27.95 5.35 1.05
C ARG A 143 -27.71 4.03 1.78
N SER A 144 -28.10 3.95 3.06
CA SER A 144 -28.00 2.74 3.89
C SER A 144 -28.70 1.56 3.25
N LYS A 145 -30.00 1.71 2.93
CA LYS A 145 -30.80 0.67 2.28
C LYS A 145 -30.15 0.20 0.98
N HIS A 146 -29.76 1.16 0.13
CA HIS A 146 -29.17 0.88 -1.17
C HIS A 146 -27.83 0.15 -1.08
N MET A 147 -26.98 0.51 -0.10
CA MET A 147 -25.71 -0.18 0.15
C MET A 147 -25.93 -1.65 0.54
N LYS A 148 -26.90 -1.94 1.42
CA LYS A 148 -27.22 -3.30 1.86
C LYS A 148 -27.77 -4.16 0.71
N GLU A 149 -28.71 -3.62 -0.06
CA GLU A 149 -29.30 -4.31 -1.23
C GLU A 149 -28.23 -4.60 -2.29
N ALA A 150 -27.41 -3.61 -2.64
CA ALA A 150 -26.32 -3.79 -3.58
C ALA A 150 -25.27 -4.81 -3.10
N LEU A 151 -24.95 -4.82 -1.79
CA LEU A 151 -24.05 -5.80 -1.19
C LEU A 151 -24.63 -7.21 -1.29
N SER A 152 -25.90 -7.39 -0.94
CA SER A 152 -26.60 -8.68 -1.04
C SER A 152 -26.58 -9.22 -2.47
N HIS A 153 -26.89 -8.38 -3.47
CA HIS A 153 -26.83 -8.77 -4.88
C HIS A 153 -25.41 -9.12 -5.35
N MET A 154 -24.41 -8.34 -4.95
CA MET A 154 -23.02 -8.61 -5.31
C MET A 154 -22.52 -9.92 -4.69
N LEU A 155 -22.91 -10.23 -3.45
CA LEU A 155 -22.49 -11.42 -2.73
C LEU A 155 -22.86 -12.73 -3.42
N THR A 156 -23.90 -12.75 -4.27
CA THR A 156 -24.21 -13.90 -5.13
C THR A 156 -23.05 -14.28 -6.04
N ARG A 157 -22.29 -13.30 -6.55
CA ARG A 157 -21.10 -13.53 -7.40
C ARG A 157 -19.82 -13.64 -6.57
N PHE A 158 -19.76 -12.90 -5.47
CA PHE A 158 -18.65 -12.94 -4.51
C PHE A 158 -18.94 -13.91 -3.35
N TYR A 159 -19.52 -15.07 -3.68
CA TYR A 159 -20.08 -16.01 -2.72
C TYR A 159 -19.11 -16.47 -1.61
N PRO A 160 -17.78 -16.64 -1.81
CA PRO A 160 -16.90 -17.03 -0.71
C PRO A 160 -16.86 -16.00 0.41
N LEU A 161 -17.12 -14.72 0.10
CA LEU A 161 -17.06 -13.64 1.07
C LEU A 161 -18.25 -13.65 2.05
N ALA A 162 -19.33 -14.35 1.70
CA ALA A 162 -20.49 -14.60 2.57
C ALA A 162 -20.34 -15.89 3.41
N GLY A 163 -19.19 -16.55 3.35
CA GLY A 163 -18.88 -17.74 4.12
C GLY A 163 -18.18 -17.46 5.45
N LYS A 164 -17.62 -18.53 6.03
CA LYS A 164 -16.74 -18.47 7.20
C LYS A 164 -15.40 -19.12 6.89
N ILE A 165 -14.33 -18.61 7.50
CA ILE A 165 -13.02 -19.26 7.42
C ILE A 165 -13.15 -20.64 8.09
N LYS A 166 -12.81 -21.70 7.36
CA LYS A 166 -12.93 -23.07 7.88
C LYS A 166 -11.62 -23.53 8.51
N ASP A 167 -10.52 -23.27 7.82
CA ASP A 167 -9.16 -23.62 8.21
C ASP A 167 -8.16 -22.82 7.36
N SER A 168 -6.88 -23.17 7.40
CA SER A 168 -5.83 -22.52 6.61
C SER A 168 -5.92 -22.78 5.10
N LEU A 169 -6.75 -23.75 4.67
CA LEU A 169 -6.85 -24.22 3.29
C LEU A 169 -8.16 -23.78 2.61
N GLN A 170 -9.22 -23.52 3.38
CA GLN A 170 -10.57 -23.40 2.84
C GLN A 170 -11.44 -22.35 3.53
N ILE A 171 -12.39 -21.83 2.75
CA ILE A 171 -13.54 -21.08 3.23
C ILE A 171 -14.79 -21.93 3.01
N GLU A 172 -15.59 -22.10 4.06
CA GLU A 172 -16.91 -22.72 3.97
C GLU A 172 -17.92 -21.67 3.47
N CYS A 173 -18.43 -21.86 2.25
CA CYS A 173 -19.39 -20.95 1.60
C CYS A 173 -20.82 -21.29 2.04
N ASN A 174 -21.11 -21.11 3.33
CA ASN A 174 -22.38 -21.48 3.99
C ASN A 174 -23.46 -20.39 3.96
N ASP A 175 -23.24 -19.26 3.27
CA ASP A 175 -24.16 -18.11 3.20
C ASP A 175 -24.55 -17.53 4.57
N GLU A 176 -23.70 -17.69 5.59
CA GLU A 176 -23.87 -17.01 6.88
C GLU A 176 -23.93 -15.49 6.67
N GLY A 177 -23.16 -14.96 5.71
CA GLY A 177 -23.17 -13.59 5.23
C GLY A 177 -22.00 -12.75 5.76
N ILE A 178 -22.06 -11.44 5.50
CA ILE A 178 -21.06 -10.47 5.98
C ILE A 178 -21.57 -9.78 7.25
N TYR A 179 -20.73 -9.68 8.28
CA TYR A 179 -21.04 -8.88 9.47
C TYR A 179 -21.15 -7.40 9.08
N TYR A 180 -22.28 -6.77 9.36
CA TYR A 180 -22.56 -5.40 8.94
C TYR A 180 -23.11 -4.58 10.11
N MET A 181 -22.51 -3.41 10.35
CA MET A 181 -22.89 -2.51 11.42
C MET A 181 -23.12 -1.08 10.90
N GLU A 182 -24.12 -0.41 11.44
CA GLU A 182 -24.35 1.02 11.21
C GLU A 182 -24.19 1.79 12.51
N THR A 183 -23.52 2.93 12.44
CA THR A 183 -23.25 3.78 13.59
C THR A 183 -23.52 5.24 13.26
N ARG A 184 -23.84 6.02 14.28
CA ARG A 184 -23.93 7.48 14.21
C ARG A 184 -22.74 8.08 14.96
N VAL A 185 -22.04 9.01 14.33
CA VAL A 185 -20.90 9.72 14.91
C VAL A 185 -21.34 11.13 15.31
N ASN A 186 -21.16 11.50 16.58
CA ASN A 186 -21.68 12.74 17.17
C ASN A 186 -20.87 14.01 16.78
N GLN A 187 -20.23 14.01 15.61
CA GLN A 187 -19.45 15.12 15.05
C GLN A 187 -19.66 15.23 13.53
N THR A 188 -19.31 16.36 12.91
CA THR A 188 -19.30 16.44 11.44
C THR A 188 -18.06 15.75 10.87
N LEU A 189 -18.14 15.31 9.60
CA LEU A 189 -16.98 14.69 8.94
C LEU A 189 -15.80 15.67 8.85
N LYS A 190 -16.08 16.95 8.57
CA LYS A 190 -15.06 17.98 8.49
C LYS A 190 -14.35 18.15 9.84
N ASP A 191 -15.10 18.26 10.93
CA ASP A 191 -14.51 18.40 12.27
C ASP A 191 -13.66 17.19 12.63
N PHE A 192 -14.10 15.98 12.28
CA PHE A 192 -13.30 14.77 12.49
C PHE A 192 -11.95 14.82 11.76
N LEU A 193 -11.96 15.20 10.48
CA LEU A 193 -10.77 15.24 9.62
C LEU A 193 -9.83 16.42 9.89
N ASP A 194 -10.34 17.52 10.45
CA ASP A 194 -9.53 18.67 10.86
C ASP A 194 -8.90 18.48 12.26
N ASP A 195 -9.55 17.74 13.16
CA ASP A 195 -9.12 17.55 14.55
C ASP A 195 -8.12 16.40 14.74
N ASP A 196 -7.08 16.33 13.90
CA ASP A 196 -6.07 15.25 13.85
C ASP A 196 -6.67 13.83 13.82
N PRO A 197 -7.01 13.29 12.63
CA PRO A 197 -7.57 11.95 12.51
C PRO A 197 -6.45 10.89 12.62
N ASN A 198 -5.91 10.74 13.83
CA ASN A 198 -4.87 9.76 14.14
C ASN A 198 -5.41 8.32 14.17
N ASP A 199 -4.49 7.34 14.27
CA ASP A 199 -4.81 5.91 14.22
C ASP A 199 -5.85 5.51 15.27
N GLU A 200 -5.75 6.04 16.50
CA GLU A 200 -6.67 5.71 17.60
C GLU A 200 -8.09 6.21 17.35
N ARG A 201 -8.25 7.41 16.78
CA ARG A 201 -9.57 7.96 16.43
C ARG A 201 -10.18 7.18 15.26
N VAL A 202 -9.38 6.86 14.23
CA VAL A 202 -9.85 6.07 13.08
C VAL A 202 -10.24 4.66 13.50
N ARG A 203 -9.53 4.04 14.45
CA ARG A 203 -9.83 2.70 15.00
C ARG A 203 -11.26 2.57 15.51
N ARG A 204 -11.83 3.63 16.08
CA ARG A 204 -13.21 3.64 16.59
C ARG A 204 -14.27 3.49 15.50
N LEU A 205 -13.89 3.76 14.26
CA LEU A 205 -14.76 3.70 13.09
C LEU A 205 -14.65 2.37 12.33
N ILE A 206 -13.87 1.41 12.84
CA ILE A 206 -13.70 0.05 12.28
C ILE A 206 -14.65 -0.92 12.98
N PRO A 207 -15.24 -1.89 12.26
CA PRO A 207 -16.14 -2.87 12.86
C PRO A 207 -15.46 -3.67 13.98
N GLU A 208 -16.20 -3.92 15.06
CA GLU A 208 -15.76 -4.74 16.19
C GLU A 208 -15.45 -6.19 15.82
N LYS A 209 -16.02 -6.67 14.70
CA LYS A 209 -15.84 -8.03 14.17
C LYS A 209 -15.79 -7.97 12.64
N PRO A 210 -15.13 -8.92 12.00
CA PRO A 210 -14.26 -9.94 12.57
C PRO A 210 -12.89 -9.37 12.98
N TYR A 211 -12.25 -10.03 13.95
CA TYR A 211 -10.86 -9.77 14.36
C TYR A 211 -10.19 -11.11 14.74
N THR A 212 -8.86 -11.16 14.68
CA THR A 212 -8.10 -12.35 15.11
C THR A 212 -7.67 -12.18 16.56
N ALA A 213 -8.24 -12.99 17.47
CA ALA A 213 -7.74 -13.13 18.84
C ALA A 213 -6.66 -14.21 18.93
N GLU A 214 -7.00 -15.43 18.50
CA GLU A 214 -6.12 -16.60 18.48
C GLU A 214 -6.14 -17.32 17.13
N THR A 215 -7.30 -17.34 16.47
CA THR A 215 -7.50 -17.91 15.14
C THR A 215 -8.67 -17.21 14.44
N SER A 216 -8.66 -17.17 13.11
CA SER A 216 -9.82 -16.74 12.31
C SER A 216 -10.82 -17.86 12.01
N VAL A 217 -10.55 -19.11 12.39
CA VAL A 217 -11.46 -20.24 12.14
C VAL A 217 -12.84 -19.96 12.76
N GLY A 218 -13.89 -20.11 11.96
CA GLY A 218 -15.27 -19.80 12.32
C GLY A 218 -15.66 -18.32 12.21
N ASN A 219 -14.71 -17.41 11.92
CA ASN A 219 -15.03 -16.00 11.72
C ASN A 219 -15.57 -15.73 10.31
N TYR A 220 -16.31 -14.61 10.21
CA TYR A 220 -16.69 -14.00 8.93
C TYR A 220 -15.45 -13.63 8.12
N VAL A 221 -15.54 -13.74 6.80
CA VAL A 221 -14.45 -13.30 5.91
C VAL A 221 -14.28 -11.78 5.94
N ILE A 222 -15.38 -11.03 6.12
CA ILE A 222 -15.42 -9.57 6.10
C ILE A 222 -16.36 -9.06 7.19
N GLY A 223 -15.99 -7.93 7.78
CA GLY A 223 -16.90 -7.07 8.54
C GLY A 223 -16.93 -5.68 7.92
N ILE A 224 -18.11 -5.04 7.95
CA ILE A 224 -18.33 -3.70 7.42
C ILE A 224 -18.94 -2.85 8.52
N GLN A 225 -18.45 -1.62 8.67
CA GLN A 225 -19.11 -0.61 9.49
C GLN A 225 -19.31 0.69 8.70
N VAL A 226 -20.56 1.13 8.63
CA VAL A 226 -20.97 2.40 8.06
C VAL A 226 -21.12 3.43 9.17
N ASN A 227 -20.27 4.45 9.15
CA ASN A 227 -20.22 5.52 10.13
C ASN A 227 -20.90 6.78 9.59
N ILE A 228 -22.07 7.13 10.11
CA ILE A 228 -22.87 8.25 9.66
C ILE A 228 -22.55 9.48 10.52
N PHE A 229 -21.89 10.48 9.94
CA PHE A 229 -21.57 11.75 10.60
C PHE A 229 -22.77 12.69 10.65
N LYS A 230 -22.79 13.65 11.59
CA LYS A 230 -23.88 14.65 11.75
C LYS A 230 -24.24 15.39 10.45
N CYS A 231 -23.27 15.65 9.59
CA CYS A 231 -23.45 16.33 8.31
C CYS A 231 -23.96 15.41 7.18
N GLY A 232 -24.26 14.14 7.47
CA GLY A 232 -24.61 13.10 6.50
C GLY A 232 -23.42 12.51 5.73
N GLY A 233 -22.19 12.89 6.09
CA GLY A 233 -20.97 12.26 5.56
C GLY A 233 -20.87 10.81 6.04
N ILE A 234 -20.19 9.96 5.28
CA ILE A 234 -20.08 8.53 5.57
C ILE A 234 -18.61 8.13 5.70
N GLY A 235 -18.24 7.51 6.81
CA GLY A 235 -17.02 6.70 6.93
C GLY A 235 -17.36 5.24 6.67
N LEU A 236 -17.03 4.72 5.49
CA LEU A 236 -17.26 3.32 5.12
C LEU A 236 -16.00 2.52 5.43
N SER A 237 -16.08 1.65 6.44
CA SER A 237 -14.97 0.81 6.86
C SER A 237 -15.21 -0.66 6.55
N ALA A 238 -14.11 -1.38 6.30
CA ALA A 238 -14.09 -2.82 6.12
C ALA A 238 -12.93 -3.41 6.95
N SER A 239 -13.19 -4.52 7.62
CA SER A 239 -12.20 -5.41 8.21
C SER A 239 -12.20 -6.70 7.40
N VAL A 240 -11.14 -6.96 6.64
CA VAL A 240 -11.08 -8.07 5.67
C VAL A 240 -10.03 -9.11 6.07
N SER A 241 -10.33 -10.40 5.92
CA SER A 241 -9.37 -11.46 6.19
C SER A 241 -8.23 -11.44 5.17
N HIS A 242 -6.99 -11.30 5.65
CA HIS A 242 -5.81 -11.31 4.79
C HIS A 242 -5.57 -12.70 4.15
N LYS A 243 -6.29 -13.75 4.58
CA LYS A 243 -6.29 -15.06 3.92
C LYS A 243 -6.87 -15.05 2.50
N ILE A 244 -7.67 -14.05 2.12
CA ILE A 244 -8.20 -13.96 0.74
C ILE A 244 -8.10 -12.54 0.15
N PHE A 245 -7.73 -11.55 0.96
CA PHE A 245 -7.60 -10.16 0.52
C PHE A 245 -6.16 -9.70 0.44
N ASP A 246 -5.67 -9.48 -0.79
CA ASP A 246 -4.66 -8.46 -1.04
C ASP A 246 -5.31 -7.10 -1.36
N GLY A 247 -4.50 -6.05 -1.47
CA GLY A 247 -4.97 -4.70 -1.76
C GLY A 247 -5.74 -4.55 -3.08
N GLN A 248 -5.41 -5.35 -4.10
CA GLN A 248 -6.12 -5.35 -5.38
C GLN A 248 -7.48 -6.03 -5.25
N THR A 249 -7.57 -7.10 -4.48
CA THR A 249 -8.83 -7.78 -4.16
C THR A 249 -9.77 -6.87 -3.35
N VAL A 250 -9.24 -6.10 -2.37
CA VAL A 250 -10.03 -5.08 -1.65
C VAL A 250 -10.61 -4.06 -2.62
N TYR A 251 -9.78 -3.50 -3.51
CA TYR A 251 -10.26 -2.55 -4.51
C TYR A 251 -11.32 -3.17 -5.44
N THR A 252 -11.10 -4.39 -5.93
CA THR A 252 -12.05 -5.09 -6.82
C THR A 252 -13.40 -5.30 -6.13
N PHE A 253 -13.40 -5.71 -4.87
CA PHE A 253 -14.61 -5.84 -4.05
C PHE A 253 -15.33 -4.49 -3.90
N MET A 254 -14.64 -3.45 -3.44
CA MET A 254 -15.25 -2.12 -3.24
C MET A 254 -15.75 -1.51 -4.55
N LYS A 255 -15.02 -1.71 -5.65
CA LYS A 255 -15.42 -1.25 -6.99
C LYS A 255 -16.68 -1.98 -7.47
N ALA A 256 -16.76 -3.29 -7.28
CA ALA A 256 -17.93 -4.08 -7.66
C ALA A 256 -19.16 -3.67 -6.83
N TRP A 257 -18.98 -3.45 -5.53
CA TRP A 257 -20.04 -2.99 -4.65
C TRP A 257 -20.54 -1.61 -5.06
N ALA A 258 -19.62 -0.66 -5.25
CA ALA A 258 -19.94 0.68 -5.72
C ALA A 258 -20.64 0.68 -7.08
N ALA A 259 -20.18 -0.14 -8.04
CA ALA A 259 -20.83 -0.25 -9.36
C ALA A 259 -22.25 -0.80 -9.26
N THR A 260 -22.47 -1.83 -8.44
CA THR A 260 -23.79 -2.42 -8.18
C THR A 260 -24.70 -1.41 -7.51
N ALA A 261 -24.18 -0.64 -6.54
CA ALA A 261 -24.86 0.47 -5.89
C ALA A 261 -25.12 1.68 -6.84
N ARG A 262 -24.62 1.70 -8.07
CA ARG A 262 -25.04 2.71 -9.06
C ARG A 262 -26.04 2.18 -10.08
N GLY A 263 -26.37 0.87 -10.04
CA GLY A 263 -27.07 0.21 -11.13
C GLY A 263 -26.28 0.24 -12.45
N SER A 264 -24.94 0.29 -12.35
CA SER A 264 -24.04 0.41 -13.50
C SER A 264 -24.08 -0.85 -14.37
N GLN A 265 -24.09 -0.68 -15.69
CA GLN A 265 -23.97 -1.78 -16.66
C GLN A 265 -22.56 -2.40 -16.64
N ASP A 266 -21.54 -1.64 -16.22
CA ASP A 266 -20.17 -2.12 -16.01
C ASP A 266 -20.11 -3.16 -14.87
N THR A 267 -20.37 -4.41 -15.24
CA THR A 267 -20.43 -5.53 -14.30
C THR A 267 -19.01 -5.95 -13.95
N VAL A 268 -18.53 -5.57 -12.76
CA VAL A 268 -17.26 -6.10 -12.21
C VAL A 268 -17.55 -7.49 -11.65
N SER A 269 -17.02 -8.54 -12.29
CA SER A 269 -17.19 -9.93 -11.86
C SER A 269 -15.89 -10.49 -11.29
N PRO A 270 -15.94 -11.21 -10.15
CA PRO A 270 -14.75 -11.80 -9.56
C PRO A 270 -14.23 -12.96 -10.42
N ASN A 271 -12.91 -13.18 -10.37
CA ASN A 271 -12.30 -14.34 -10.98
C ASN A 271 -11.58 -15.18 -9.90
N PHE A 272 -12.02 -16.41 -9.70
CA PHE A 272 -11.54 -17.31 -8.64
C PHE A 272 -10.44 -18.28 -9.13
N VAL A 273 -9.57 -17.84 -10.04
CA VAL A 273 -8.54 -18.71 -10.66
C VAL A 273 -7.30 -18.96 -9.78
N ALA A 274 -7.12 -18.21 -8.69
CA ALA A 274 -5.88 -18.24 -7.90
C ALA A 274 -5.51 -19.65 -7.40
N SER A 275 -6.44 -20.38 -6.79
CA SER A 275 -6.20 -21.74 -6.30
C SER A 275 -6.04 -22.79 -7.41
N LYS A 276 -6.45 -22.49 -8.64
CA LYS A 276 -6.16 -23.34 -9.80
C LYS A 276 -4.73 -23.15 -10.31
N ILE A 277 -4.22 -21.92 -10.30
CA ILE A 277 -2.88 -21.58 -10.79
C ILE A 277 -1.81 -21.88 -9.72
N PHE A 278 -2.14 -21.62 -8.47
CA PHE A 278 -1.29 -21.80 -7.29
C PHE A 278 -1.99 -22.75 -6.30
N PRO A 279 -2.01 -24.07 -6.59
CA PRO A 279 -2.70 -25.06 -5.76
C PRO A 279 -2.23 -25.03 -4.32
N ASN A 280 -3.15 -25.25 -3.38
CA ASN A 280 -2.80 -25.36 -1.97
C ASN A 280 -1.87 -26.53 -1.67
N ASN A 281 -1.21 -26.50 -0.52
CA ASN A 281 -0.38 -27.61 -0.04
C ASN A 281 -0.79 -27.96 1.40
N PRO A 282 -1.60 -29.01 1.60
CA PRO A 282 -2.00 -29.46 2.94
C PRO A 282 -0.83 -29.84 3.85
N GLY A 283 0.33 -30.21 3.27
CA GLY A 283 1.56 -30.53 4.00
C GLY A 283 2.44 -29.31 4.30
N LEU A 284 2.02 -28.11 3.90
CA LEU A 284 2.75 -26.88 4.23
C LEU A 284 2.54 -26.53 5.71
N GLU A 285 3.49 -26.93 6.54
CA GLU A 285 3.59 -26.46 7.92
C GLU A 285 4.16 -25.02 7.94
N TYR A 286 3.31 -24.05 7.63
CA TYR A 286 3.65 -22.65 7.77
C TYR A 286 3.23 -22.13 9.15
N SER A 287 4.22 -21.73 9.95
CA SER A 287 3.99 -20.88 11.12
C SER A 287 4.62 -19.53 10.87
N VAL A 288 3.86 -18.47 11.12
CA VAL A 288 4.35 -17.10 11.11
C VAL A 288 5.48 -17.01 12.15
N PRO A 289 6.67 -16.50 11.78
CA PRO A 289 7.68 -16.19 12.80
C PRO A 289 7.07 -15.19 13.80
N SER A 290 6.90 -15.62 15.05
CA SER A 290 6.25 -14.83 16.12
C SER A 290 6.88 -13.44 16.32
N LYS A 291 8.15 -13.29 15.95
CA LYS A 291 8.92 -12.04 15.97
C LYS A 291 8.38 -10.94 15.02
N LEU A 292 7.54 -11.29 14.05
CA LEU A 292 6.99 -10.35 13.06
C LEU A 292 5.65 -9.73 13.49
N LEU A 293 5.02 -10.29 14.52
CA LEU A 293 3.78 -9.79 15.10
C LEU A 293 4.05 -9.01 16.37
N ALA A 294 3.25 -7.97 16.60
CA ALA A 294 3.39 -7.12 17.76
C ALA A 294 3.09 -7.88 19.06
N THR A 295 4.08 -7.94 19.94
CA THR A 295 3.92 -8.39 21.33
C THR A 295 3.94 -7.22 22.31
N LYS A 296 4.26 -6.02 21.82
CA LYS A 296 4.36 -4.77 22.58
C LYS A 296 3.53 -3.68 21.91
N LYS A 297 3.26 -2.60 22.65
CA LYS A 297 2.60 -1.40 22.11
C LYS A 297 3.39 -0.88 20.90
N LEU A 298 2.67 -0.48 19.86
CA LEU A 298 3.21 0.15 18.65
C LEU A 298 2.71 1.59 18.56
N THR A 299 3.48 2.43 17.86
CA THR A 299 3.12 3.80 17.53
C THR A 299 3.00 3.95 16.02
N THR A 300 1.86 4.45 15.56
CA THR A 300 1.57 4.70 14.15
C THR A 300 1.47 6.20 13.88
N LYS A 301 2.23 6.69 12.89
CA LYS A 301 2.17 8.10 12.44
C LYS A 301 2.08 8.18 10.92
N ARG A 302 1.53 9.29 10.42
CA ARG A 302 1.42 9.59 8.99
C ARG A 302 2.52 10.54 8.57
N PHE A 303 3.10 10.31 7.41
CA PHE A 303 4.14 11.13 6.79
C PHE A 303 3.70 11.48 5.38
N GLY A 304 3.37 12.75 5.16
CA GLY A 304 2.91 13.25 3.86
C GLY A 304 4.06 13.80 3.04
N PHE A 305 4.30 13.19 1.89
CA PHE A 305 5.22 13.66 0.86
C PHE A 305 4.41 14.35 -0.23
N ASP A 306 4.53 15.66 -0.36
CA ASP A 306 3.87 16.37 -1.45
C ASP A 306 4.55 16.10 -2.80
N SER A 307 3.91 16.54 -3.89
CA SER A 307 4.43 16.32 -5.23
C SER A 307 5.78 16.98 -5.49
N THR A 308 6.08 18.10 -4.83
CA THR A 308 7.34 18.84 -5.01
C THR A 308 8.47 18.13 -4.28
N ALA A 309 8.26 17.73 -3.03
CA ALA A 309 9.21 16.93 -2.27
C ALA A 309 9.52 15.60 -2.95
N LEU A 310 8.50 14.91 -3.49
CA LEU A 310 8.71 13.68 -4.26
C LEU A 310 9.44 13.92 -5.57
N ALA A 311 9.19 15.04 -6.26
CA ALA A 311 9.93 15.37 -7.47
C ALA A 311 11.42 15.51 -7.15
N LEU A 312 11.78 16.20 -6.06
CA LEU A 312 13.15 16.33 -5.57
C LEU A 312 13.75 14.99 -5.14
N LEU A 313 13.02 14.19 -4.37
CA LEU A 313 13.50 12.87 -3.95
C LEU A 313 13.77 11.96 -5.17
N LYS A 314 13.00 12.13 -6.24
CA LYS A 314 13.17 11.40 -7.50
C LYS A 314 14.30 11.92 -8.40
N THR A 315 14.94 13.05 -8.08
CA THR A 315 16.16 13.46 -8.79
C THR A 315 17.40 12.76 -8.24
N GLN A 316 17.29 12.08 -7.09
CA GLN A 316 18.40 11.31 -6.54
C GLN A 316 18.78 10.16 -7.49
N PRO A 317 20.09 9.90 -7.67
CA PRO A 317 20.54 8.80 -8.51
C PRO A 317 20.13 7.46 -7.89
N VAL A 318 20.08 6.43 -8.72
CA VAL A 318 19.89 5.04 -8.28
C VAL A 318 21.15 4.27 -8.61
N ALA A 319 21.79 3.70 -7.60
CA ALA A 319 22.96 2.85 -7.81
C ALA A 319 22.50 1.45 -8.22
N CYS A 320 22.19 1.27 -9.51
CA CYS A 320 21.69 0.01 -10.06
C CYS A 320 22.37 -0.29 -11.40
N ALA A 321 22.91 -1.50 -11.54
CA ALA A 321 23.60 -1.91 -12.76
C ALA A 321 22.65 -2.09 -13.96
N SER A 322 21.38 -2.39 -13.71
CA SER A 322 20.41 -2.78 -14.75
C SER A 322 19.59 -1.62 -15.32
N SER A 323 19.59 -0.44 -14.70
CA SER A 323 18.79 0.69 -15.18
C SER A 323 19.24 2.04 -14.61
N ALA A 324 19.48 2.99 -15.51
CA ALA A 324 19.77 4.38 -15.19
C ALA A 324 18.51 5.26 -15.03
N HIS A 325 17.32 4.68 -15.09
CA HIS A 325 16.08 5.46 -14.95
C HIS A 325 15.94 6.04 -13.53
N PRO A 326 15.35 7.23 -13.38
CA PRO A 326 15.03 7.81 -12.07
C PRO A 326 14.22 6.84 -11.20
N PRO A 327 14.28 6.93 -9.86
CA PRO A 327 13.48 6.11 -8.97
C PRO A 327 11.99 6.36 -9.18
N THR A 328 11.20 5.29 -9.05
CA THR A 328 9.73 5.41 -8.96
C THR A 328 9.33 6.09 -7.65
N ARG A 329 8.08 6.57 -7.55
CA ARG A 329 7.54 7.12 -6.28
C ARG A 329 7.68 6.11 -5.14
N MET A 330 7.47 4.82 -5.43
CA MET A 330 7.58 3.74 -4.45
C MET A 330 9.02 3.52 -4.02
N GLU A 331 9.95 3.37 -4.96
CA GLU A 331 11.37 3.17 -4.65
C GLU A 331 11.90 4.34 -3.80
N ALA A 332 11.63 5.57 -4.23
CA ALA A 332 12.08 6.78 -3.55
C ALA A 332 11.56 6.86 -2.10
N THR A 333 10.23 6.75 -1.93
CA THR A 333 9.58 6.91 -0.62
C THR A 333 9.92 5.76 0.34
N THR A 334 9.90 4.52 -0.15
CA THR A 334 10.23 3.35 0.68
C THR A 334 11.68 3.41 1.14
N SER A 335 12.63 3.79 0.26
CA SER A 335 14.06 3.81 0.62
C SER A 335 14.40 4.89 1.65
N VAL A 336 13.80 6.10 1.58
CA VAL A 336 14.05 7.14 2.59
C VAL A 336 13.46 6.76 3.95
N ILE A 337 12.26 6.17 3.96
CA ILE A 337 11.63 5.66 5.18
C ILE A 337 12.44 4.50 5.77
N TRP A 338 12.87 3.54 4.94
CA TRP A 338 13.66 2.41 5.39
C TRP A 338 15.00 2.85 5.97
N LYS A 339 15.66 3.83 5.35
CA LYS A 339 16.90 4.43 5.86
C LYS A 339 16.70 5.02 7.25
N ALA A 340 15.71 5.90 7.42
CA ALA A 340 15.42 6.53 8.70
C ALA A 340 15.01 5.51 9.77
N ALA A 341 14.21 4.50 9.42
CA ALA A 341 13.82 3.43 10.33
C ALA A 341 15.02 2.59 10.79
N ALA A 342 15.92 2.24 9.87
CA ALA A 342 17.15 1.52 10.16
C ALA A 342 18.09 2.32 11.08
N GLN A 343 18.18 3.64 10.87
CA GLN A 343 18.96 4.54 11.74
C GLN A 343 18.33 4.68 13.13
N ALA A 344 17.00 4.82 13.22
CA ALA A 344 16.29 4.84 14.50
C ALA A 344 16.51 3.53 15.28
N ALA A 345 16.33 2.40 14.61
CA ALA A 345 16.62 1.07 15.16
C ALA A 345 18.04 0.97 15.74
N SER A 346 19.04 1.48 15.02
CA SER A 346 20.46 1.47 15.46
C SER A 346 20.77 2.30 16.71
N LYS A 347 19.91 3.26 17.05
CA LYS A 347 20.04 4.08 18.26
C LYS A 347 19.32 3.44 19.46
N VAL A 348 18.26 2.68 19.23
CA VAL A 348 17.48 1.99 20.28
C VAL A 348 18.11 0.66 20.66
N ARG A 349 18.71 -0.06 19.71
CA ARG A 349 19.26 -1.41 19.90
C ARG A 349 20.74 -1.49 19.50
N PRO A 350 21.51 -2.40 20.09
CA PRO A 350 22.92 -2.59 19.74
C PRO A 350 23.06 -3.28 18.38
N PHE A 351 23.13 -2.49 17.30
CA PHE A 351 23.56 -3.00 16.00
C PHE A 351 25.08 -3.02 15.95
N GLY A 352 25.65 -4.22 15.75
CA GLY A 352 27.06 -4.33 15.37
C GLY A 352 27.26 -3.84 13.93
N PRO A 353 28.51 -3.59 13.50
CA PRO A 353 28.83 -3.19 12.12
C PRO A 353 28.38 -4.19 11.05
N GLN A 354 28.05 -5.43 11.44
CA GLN A 354 27.61 -6.51 10.57
C GLN A 354 26.15 -6.93 10.83
N SER A 355 25.44 -6.26 11.75
CA SER A 355 24.03 -6.55 12.03
C SER A 355 23.17 -6.04 10.87
N PRO A 356 22.41 -6.91 10.17
CA PRO A 356 21.59 -6.50 9.05
C PRO A 356 20.25 -5.91 9.52
N HIS A 357 19.72 -4.97 8.74
CA HIS A 357 18.32 -4.58 8.79
C HIS A 357 17.69 -4.91 7.43
N ALA A 358 16.60 -5.66 7.43
CA ALA A 358 15.94 -6.10 6.21
C ALA A 358 14.77 -5.18 5.82
N LEU A 359 14.39 -5.24 4.54
CA LEU A 359 13.16 -4.69 3.97
C LEU A 359 12.51 -5.78 3.13
N LEU A 360 11.22 -6.03 3.38
CA LEU A 360 10.35 -6.87 2.55
C LEU A 360 9.28 -5.99 1.90
N SER A 361 9.41 -5.75 0.60
CA SER A 361 8.46 -4.95 -0.17
C SER A 361 7.49 -5.85 -0.93
N VAL A 362 6.20 -5.71 -0.67
CA VAL A 362 5.14 -6.49 -1.33
C VAL A 362 4.96 -6.04 -2.78
N VAL A 363 4.87 -7.00 -3.69
CA VAL A 363 4.76 -6.80 -5.15
C VAL A 363 3.54 -7.55 -5.67
N ASN A 364 2.66 -6.84 -6.38
CA ASN A 364 1.53 -7.45 -7.08
C ASN A 364 2.00 -8.21 -8.34
N ILE A 365 1.77 -9.52 -8.38
CA ILE A 365 2.26 -10.39 -9.45
C ILE A 365 1.33 -10.44 -10.68
N ARG A 366 0.09 -9.92 -10.59
CA ARG A 366 -0.93 -10.06 -11.66
C ARG A 366 -0.45 -9.55 -13.02
N ARG A 367 0.21 -8.39 -13.03
CA ARG A 367 0.76 -7.77 -14.25
C ARG A 367 2.19 -8.19 -14.59
N ARG A 368 2.79 -9.06 -13.78
CA ARG A 368 4.15 -9.57 -13.98
C ARG A 368 4.16 -10.98 -14.54
N ALA A 369 3.07 -11.72 -14.35
CA ALA A 369 2.86 -13.01 -14.97
C ALA A 369 2.81 -12.89 -16.51
N SER A 370 3.26 -13.94 -17.21
CA SER A 370 3.08 -14.09 -18.65
C SER A 370 2.28 -15.37 -18.94
N PRO A 371 1.07 -15.29 -19.53
CA PRO A 371 0.30 -14.07 -19.75
C PRO A 371 -0.12 -13.40 -18.42
N HIS A 372 -0.52 -12.12 -18.48
CA HIS A 372 -1.02 -11.42 -17.30
C HIS A 372 -2.22 -12.16 -16.68
N LEU A 373 -2.25 -12.20 -15.35
CA LEU A 373 -3.44 -12.68 -14.63
C LEU A 373 -4.56 -11.63 -14.74
N PRO A 374 -5.83 -12.06 -14.76
CA PRO A 374 -6.97 -11.14 -14.72
C PRO A 374 -6.87 -10.15 -13.54
N LYS A 375 -7.21 -8.89 -13.78
CA LYS A 375 -7.16 -7.86 -12.73
C LYS A 375 -8.16 -8.16 -11.61
N GLU A 376 -9.27 -8.79 -11.98
CA GLU A 376 -10.39 -9.18 -11.14
C GLU A 376 -10.14 -10.50 -10.40
N SER A 377 -8.94 -11.09 -10.51
CA SER A 377 -8.58 -12.29 -9.76
C SER A 377 -8.59 -12.04 -8.25
N ILE A 378 -9.41 -12.81 -7.55
CA ILE A 378 -9.64 -12.77 -6.10
C ILE A 378 -8.64 -13.69 -5.39
N GLY A 379 -8.24 -13.30 -4.17
CA GLY A 379 -7.17 -13.95 -3.41
C GLY A 379 -5.94 -13.05 -3.28
N ASN A 380 -4.93 -13.57 -2.61
CA ASN A 380 -3.60 -13.00 -2.58
C ASN A 380 -2.85 -13.40 -3.84
N LEU A 381 -2.48 -12.41 -4.65
CA LEU A 381 -1.60 -12.57 -5.80
C LEU A 381 -0.48 -11.55 -5.68
N ILE A 382 0.35 -11.80 -4.67
CA ILE A 382 1.47 -10.98 -4.25
C ILE A 382 2.67 -11.86 -3.91
N ASP A 383 3.87 -11.27 -3.98
CA ASP A 383 5.12 -11.84 -3.48
C ASP A 383 5.95 -10.72 -2.82
N ALA A 384 7.03 -11.03 -2.10
CA ALA A 384 7.84 -10.05 -1.38
C ALA A 384 9.29 -9.96 -1.89
N ALA A 385 9.68 -8.76 -2.29
CA ALA A 385 11.05 -8.42 -2.67
C ALA A 385 11.88 -8.09 -1.42
N GLY A 386 12.89 -8.90 -1.12
CA GLY A 386 13.80 -8.72 0.01
C GLY A 386 15.07 -7.93 -0.29
N ALA A 387 15.40 -6.95 0.54
CA ALA A 387 16.65 -6.20 0.50
C ALA A 387 17.25 -6.05 1.92
N ILE A 388 18.58 -5.90 2.01
CA ILE A 388 19.28 -5.73 3.30
C ILE A 388 20.18 -4.50 3.29
N CYS A 389 20.23 -3.83 4.44
CA CYS A 389 21.21 -2.78 4.74
C CYS A 389 21.90 -3.07 6.07
N PHE A 390 22.96 -2.31 6.38
CA PHE A 390 23.73 -2.48 7.60
C PHE A 390 23.77 -1.14 8.32
N PRO A 391 22.94 -0.93 9.36
CA PRO A 391 22.81 0.37 10.02
C PRO A 391 24.12 0.88 10.65
N GLY A 392 25.00 -0.03 11.07
CA GLY A 392 26.34 0.33 11.58
C GLY A 392 27.33 0.80 10.51
N GLY A 393 26.96 0.77 9.23
CA GLY A 393 27.72 1.33 8.12
C GLY A 393 27.13 2.65 7.61
N GLN A 394 27.77 3.26 6.61
CA GLN A 394 27.21 4.42 5.93
C GLN A 394 26.03 3.99 5.04
N LEU A 395 24.82 4.41 5.39
CA LEU A 395 23.62 4.20 4.58
C LEU A 395 23.48 5.33 3.56
N ASP A 396 23.65 5.03 2.28
CA ASP A 396 23.39 5.97 1.20
C ASP A 396 22.06 5.63 0.48
N LEU A 397 21.27 6.66 0.22
CA LEU A 397 19.95 6.49 -0.37
C LEU A 397 19.99 5.90 -1.80
N PRO A 398 20.93 6.29 -2.70
CA PRO A 398 21.06 5.69 -4.03
C PRO A 398 21.26 4.17 -4.02
N THR A 399 22.08 3.64 -3.10
CA THR A 399 22.30 2.20 -2.94
C THR A 399 21.07 1.49 -2.40
N LEU A 400 20.36 2.08 -1.43
CA LEU A 400 19.12 1.48 -0.92
C LEU A 400 18.04 1.41 -2.01
N MET A 401 17.91 2.45 -2.83
CA MET A 401 17.00 2.43 -4.00
C MET A 401 17.43 1.37 -5.01
N GLY A 402 18.73 1.24 -5.28
CA GLY A 402 19.28 0.24 -6.19
C GLY A 402 18.98 -1.20 -5.74
N LYS A 403 19.24 -1.51 -4.46
CA LYS A 403 18.94 -2.81 -3.86
C LYS A 403 17.45 -3.14 -3.92
N LEU A 404 16.58 -2.17 -3.62
CA LEU A 404 15.14 -2.35 -3.69
C LEU A 404 14.70 -2.63 -5.13
N ARG A 405 15.19 -1.85 -6.10
CA ARG A 405 14.91 -2.04 -7.53
C ARG A 405 15.33 -3.42 -8.03
N GLU A 406 16.56 -3.83 -7.75
CA GLU A 406 17.09 -5.13 -8.16
C GLU A 406 16.30 -6.27 -7.55
N SER A 407 15.88 -6.14 -6.29
CA SER A 407 15.04 -7.14 -5.63
C SER A 407 13.65 -7.25 -6.28
N ILE A 408 13.00 -6.12 -6.56
CA ILE A 408 11.70 -6.07 -7.24
C ILE A 408 11.80 -6.63 -8.68
N ALA A 409 12.91 -6.43 -9.36
CA ALA A 409 13.12 -6.90 -10.73
C ALA A 409 13.16 -8.43 -10.83
N LYS A 410 13.56 -9.14 -9.75
CA LYS A 410 13.59 -10.62 -9.72
C LYS A 410 12.21 -11.26 -9.69
N ILE A 411 11.18 -10.54 -9.27
CA ILE A 411 9.79 -11.00 -9.34
C ILE A 411 9.29 -10.74 -10.77
N ASP A 412 9.83 -11.50 -11.70
CA ASP A 412 9.53 -11.43 -13.13
C ASP A 412 8.57 -12.55 -13.55
N SER A 413 8.29 -12.65 -14.85
CA SER A 413 7.40 -13.66 -15.39
C SER A 413 7.93 -15.09 -15.21
N ASN A 414 9.25 -15.29 -15.22
CA ASN A 414 9.85 -16.61 -15.08
C ASN A 414 9.76 -17.09 -13.63
N HIS A 415 10.03 -16.21 -12.67
CA HIS A 415 9.80 -16.49 -11.26
C HIS A 415 8.34 -16.88 -11.00
N ILE A 416 7.40 -16.10 -11.55
CA ILE A 416 5.97 -16.39 -11.38
C ILE A 416 5.57 -17.70 -12.07
N GLU A 417 6.19 -18.07 -13.20
CA GLU A 417 5.97 -19.36 -13.84
C GLU A 417 6.44 -20.53 -12.96
N ASN A 418 7.55 -20.36 -12.23
CA ASN A 418 8.05 -21.38 -11.29
C ASN A 418 7.10 -21.57 -10.10
N MET A 419 6.41 -20.51 -9.67
CA MET A 419 5.43 -20.57 -8.59
C MET A 419 4.16 -21.37 -8.96
N LYS A 420 3.91 -21.66 -10.25
CA LYS A 420 2.67 -22.31 -10.69
C LYS A 420 2.70 -23.83 -10.52
N GLY A 421 1.50 -24.39 -10.39
CA GLY A 421 1.28 -25.83 -10.35
C GLY A 421 1.65 -26.47 -9.01
N GLU A 422 1.30 -27.74 -8.87
CA GLU A 422 1.42 -28.45 -7.60
C GLU A 422 2.88 -28.77 -7.27
N VAL A 423 3.57 -29.55 -8.12
CA VAL A 423 4.94 -30.01 -7.83
C VAL A 423 5.94 -28.83 -7.79
N ARG A 424 6.13 -28.16 -8.93
CA ARG A 424 7.12 -27.08 -9.07
C ARG A 424 6.80 -25.86 -8.20
N GLY A 425 5.51 -25.51 -8.12
CA GLY A 425 5.04 -24.42 -7.28
C GLY A 425 5.34 -24.71 -5.81
N HIS A 426 4.96 -25.88 -5.29
CA HIS A 426 5.22 -26.22 -3.89
C HIS A 426 6.72 -26.21 -3.54
N GLU A 427 7.58 -26.71 -4.44
CA GLU A 427 9.04 -26.60 -4.29
C GLU A 427 9.48 -25.15 -4.18
N THR A 428 9.03 -24.30 -5.11
CA THR A 428 9.33 -22.85 -5.11
C THR A 428 8.87 -22.19 -3.81
N PHE A 429 7.65 -22.47 -3.35
CA PHE A 429 7.12 -21.93 -2.10
C PHE A 429 7.91 -22.41 -0.86
N ASN A 430 8.36 -23.66 -0.84
CA ASN A 430 9.23 -24.17 0.21
C ASN A 430 10.59 -23.44 0.23
N GLU A 431 11.15 -23.14 -0.94
CA GLU A 431 12.37 -22.34 -1.05
C GLU A 431 12.18 -20.91 -0.56
N MET A 432 11.07 -20.27 -0.94
CA MET A 432 10.71 -18.93 -0.44
C MET A 432 10.57 -18.94 1.08
N LEU A 433 9.88 -19.94 1.65
CA LEU A 433 9.74 -20.10 3.09
C LEU A 433 11.08 -20.22 3.80
N ARG A 434 11.98 -21.07 3.27
CA ARG A 434 13.36 -21.17 3.77
C ARG A 434 14.12 -19.86 3.63
N GLY A 435 13.87 -19.08 2.57
CA GLY A 435 14.41 -17.74 2.37
C GLY A 435 13.96 -16.77 3.46
N TYR A 436 12.66 -16.69 3.72
CA TYR A 436 12.08 -15.82 4.75
C TYR A 436 12.52 -16.23 6.17
N ASN A 437 12.56 -17.54 6.48
CA ASN A 437 13.06 -18.02 7.77
C ASN A 437 14.53 -17.66 7.97
N ARG A 438 15.39 -17.88 6.96
CA ARG A 438 16.80 -17.45 7.02
C ARG A 438 16.94 -15.95 7.21
N MET A 439 16.11 -15.15 6.55
CA MET A 439 16.11 -13.69 6.74
C MET A 439 15.71 -13.31 8.17
N ALA A 440 14.66 -13.93 8.70
CA ALA A 440 14.20 -13.73 10.06
C ALA A 440 15.24 -14.17 11.11
N ASP A 441 15.99 -15.23 10.84
CA ASP A 441 17.08 -15.72 11.70
C ASP A 441 18.31 -14.80 11.65
N MET A 442 18.58 -14.18 10.51
CA MET A 442 19.67 -13.22 10.35
C MET A 442 19.37 -11.87 11.02
N THR A 443 18.10 -11.48 11.12
CA THR A 443 17.67 -10.26 11.80
C THR A 443 17.45 -10.51 13.28
N ALA A 444 18.08 -9.71 14.15
CA ALA A 444 17.75 -9.74 15.57
C ALA A 444 16.33 -9.17 15.80
N GLU A 445 15.57 -9.75 16.73
CA GLU A 445 14.33 -9.16 17.29
C GLU A 445 13.35 -8.46 16.30
N GLY A 446 13.22 -9.01 15.09
CA GLY A 446 12.33 -8.47 14.06
C GLY A 446 12.85 -7.23 13.33
N ASP A 447 14.16 -7.06 13.16
CA ASP A 447 14.83 -6.01 12.35
C ASP A 447 14.55 -6.14 10.83
N CYS A 448 13.28 -6.29 10.49
CA CYS A 448 12.75 -6.40 9.15
C CYS A 448 11.59 -5.42 9.02
N MET A 449 11.71 -4.47 8.09
CA MET A 449 10.63 -3.55 7.77
C MET A 449 9.77 -4.13 6.65
N PHE A 450 8.45 -4.11 6.81
CA PHE A 450 7.51 -4.50 5.77
C PHE A 450 6.99 -3.27 5.05
N ALA A 451 7.09 -3.26 3.72
CA ALA A 451 6.53 -2.20 2.89
C ALA A 451 5.41 -2.74 2.01
N SER A 452 4.24 -2.11 2.10
CA SER A 452 3.10 -2.36 1.23
C SER A 452 2.65 -1.06 0.57
N SER A 453 2.07 -1.14 -0.62
CA SER A 453 1.66 0.02 -1.39
C SER A 453 0.29 -0.17 -2.03
N LEU A 454 -0.65 0.71 -1.69
CA LEU A 454 -1.92 0.89 -2.41
C LEU A 454 -1.88 2.07 -3.38
N MET A 455 -0.71 2.63 -3.67
CA MET A 455 -0.58 3.61 -4.75
C MET A 455 -1.03 3.03 -6.09
N ASN A 456 -1.67 3.87 -6.90
CA ASN A 456 -2.29 3.54 -8.19
C ASN A 456 -3.45 2.53 -8.11
N SER A 457 -3.95 2.20 -6.90
CA SER A 457 -5.11 1.31 -6.68
C SER A 457 -6.43 1.92 -7.16
N ARG A 458 -6.49 3.25 -7.33
CA ARG A 458 -7.70 4.03 -7.67
C ARG A 458 -8.76 4.03 -6.56
N MET A 459 -8.39 3.91 -5.28
CA MET A 459 -9.33 4.05 -4.16
C MET A 459 -10.13 5.36 -4.21
N TYR A 460 -9.51 6.47 -4.63
CA TYR A 460 -10.20 7.75 -4.81
C TYR A 460 -11.20 7.81 -5.98
N GLU A 461 -11.23 6.78 -6.83
CA GLU A 461 -12.21 6.68 -7.93
C GLU A 461 -13.46 5.88 -7.56
N LEU A 462 -13.51 5.33 -6.34
CA LEU A 462 -14.70 4.63 -5.84
C LEU A 462 -15.85 5.63 -5.65
N ASP A 463 -17.01 5.34 -6.22
CA ASP A 463 -18.18 6.21 -6.13
C ASP A 463 -19.43 5.35 -5.99
N PHE A 464 -20.15 5.44 -4.89
CA PHE A 464 -21.36 4.64 -4.67
C PHE A 464 -22.64 5.27 -5.28
N GLY A 465 -22.50 6.36 -6.03
CA GLY A 465 -23.59 7.15 -6.59
C GLY A 465 -23.80 8.50 -5.88
N TRP A 466 -22.97 8.81 -4.90
CA TRP A 466 -23.04 10.05 -4.11
C TRP A 466 -21.69 10.78 -4.00
N GLY A 467 -20.75 10.44 -4.88
CA GLY A 467 -19.45 11.08 -4.98
C GLY A 467 -18.31 10.19 -4.49
N LYS A 468 -17.10 10.71 -4.71
CA LYS A 468 -15.82 10.05 -4.43
C LYS A 468 -15.36 10.27 -2.99
N PRO A 469 -14.53 9.37 -2.41
CA PRO A 469 -13.98 9.60 -1.09
C PRO A 469 -13.00 10.78 -1.12
N ILE A 470 -12.92 11.51 -0.03
CA ILE A 470 -12.00 12.63 0.17
C ILE A 470 -10.74 12.25 0.95
N TRP A 471 -10.76 11.08 1.59
CA TRP A 471 -9.62 10.47 2.26
C TRP A 471 -9.89 8.99 2.47
N PHE A 472 -8.83 8.20 2.53
CA PHE A 472 -8.90 6.81 2.99
C PHE A 472 -7.71 6.51 3.89
N TYR A 473 -7.89 5.59 4.82
CA TYR A 473 -6.86 5.19 5.77
C TYR A 473 -6.85 3.67 5.87
N ILE A 474 -5.65 3.09 5.85
CA ILE A 474 -5.42 1.65 6.06
C ILE A 474 -4.69 1.48 7.38
N MET A 475 -5.24 0.63 8.24
CA MET A 475 -4.69 0.39 9.56
C MET A 475 -3.68 -0.74 9.51
N ASN A 476 -2.66 -0.63 10.36
CA ASN A 476 -1.76 -1.74 10.59
C ASN A 476 -2.46 -2.84 11.41
N GLY A 477 -2.54 -4.04 10.84
CA GLY A 477 -3.13 -5.24 11.45
C GLY A 477 -2.29 -5.88 12.56
N GLY A 478 -1.31 -5.17 13.13
CA GLY A 478 -0.45 -5.66 14.22
C GLY A 478 0.93 -6.14 13.77
N VAL A 479 1.39 -5.74 12.58
CA VAL A 479 2.73 -6.07 12.07
C VAL A 479 3.76 -5.08 12.62
N VAL A 480 4.87 -5.57 13.16
CA VAL A 480 5.95 -4.68 13.63
C VAL A 480 6.69 -4.06 12.43
N ARG A 481 7.20 -2.83 12.58
CA ARG A 481 7.98 -2.13 11.54
C ARG A 481 7.32 -2.16 10.17
N PHE A 482 6.12 -1.61 10.09
CA PHE A 482 5.30 -1.64 8.88
C PHE A 482 5.20 -0.25 8.26
N VAL A 483 5.26 -0.17 6.94
CA VAL A 483 4.90 1.03 6.17
C VAL A 483 3.87 0.67 5.11
N SER A 484 2.79 1.46 5.08
CA SER A 484 1.83 1.48 3.97
C SER A 484 1.94 2.78 3.19
N LEU A 485 2.08 2.68 1.87
CA LEU A 485 2.14 3.82 0.97
C LEU A 485 0.82 3.99 0.21
N ASN A 486 0.24 5.19 0.31
CA ASN A 486 -1.05 5.55 -0.27
C ASN A 486 -0.93 6.78 -1.16
N ASP A 487 -1.76 6.89 -2.20
CA ASP A 487 -1.85 8.14 -2.95
C ASP A 487 -2.46 9.25 -2.07
N THR A 488 -2.08 10.50 -2.32
CA THR A 488 -2.81 11.68 -1.83
C THR A 488 -3.99 12.00 -2.73
N LEU A 489 -5.06 12.62 -2.22
CA LEU A 489 -6.29 12.93 -2.98
C LEU A 489 -6.02 13.67 -4.31
N LYS A 490 -5.15 14.68 -4.32
CA LYS A 490 -4.80 15.46 -5.54
C LYS A 490 -3.95 14.70 -6.55
N GLY A 491 -3.47 13.50 -6.20
CA GLY A 491 -2.47 12.77 -6.96
C GLY A 491 -1.07 13.38 -6.84
N GLY A 492 -0.07 12.67 -7.37
CA GLY A 492 1.33 13.11 -7.37
C GLY A 492 2.07 12.93 -6.04
N GLY A 493 1.42 13.23 -4.92
CA GLY A 493 1.90 13.01 -3.55
C GLY A 493 1.83 11.55 -3.09
N VAL A 494 2.41 11.27 -1.92
CA VAL A 494 2.35 10.00 -1.19
C VAL A 494 2.07 10.26 0.29
N GLU A 495 1.09 9.57 0.85
CA GLU A 495 0.91 9.48 2.30
C GLU A 495 1.46 8.12 2.77
N ALA A 496 2.48 8.16 3.62
CA ALA A 496 3.05 6.97 4.23
C ALA A 496 2.53 6.81 5.67
N ILE A 497 1.94 5.66 5.98
CA ILE A 497 1.52 5.29 7.33
C ILE A 497 2.59 4.38 7.89
N VAL A 498 3.36 4.86 8.87
CA VAL A 498 4.53 4.16 9.43
C VAL A 498 4.21 3.72 10.85
N THR A 499 4.42 2.43 11.13
CA THR A 499 4.28 1.84 12.47
C THR A 499 5.62 1.32 12.97
N LEU A 500 6.06 1.79 14.14
CA LEU A 500 7.31 1.39 14.81
C LEU A 500 7.06 1.17 16.31
N SER A 501 8.07 0.71 17.06
CA SER A 501 8.01 0.80 18.52
C SER A 501 7.97 2.28 18.96
N PRO A 502 7.44 2.60 20.16
CA PRO A 502 7.45 3.97 20.67
C PRO A 502 8.84 4.61 20.68
N GLU A 503 9.85 3.86 21.11
CA GLU A 503 11.24 4.33 21.22
C GLU A 503 11.85 4.59 19.83
N GLU A 504 11.56 3.73 18.84
CA GLU A 504 12.00 3.94 17.47
C GLU A 504 11.28 5.12 16.82
N MET A 505 9.97 5.26 17.05
CA MET A 505 9.17 6.33 16.46
C MET A 505 9.62 7.71 16.96
N GLU A 506 9.94 7.82 18.24
CA GLU A 506 10.45 9.07 18.85
C GLU A 506 11.71 9.57 18.13
N ILE A 507 12.58 8.67 17.69
CA ILE A 507 13.79 9.02 16.94
C ILE A 507 13.46 9.25 15.46
N PHE A 508 12.68 8.35 14.87
CA PHE A 508 12.32 8.34 13.45
C PHE A 508 11.62 9.62 13.02
N GLU A 509 10.67 10.10 13.82
CA GLU A 509 9.87 11.28 13.46
C GLU A 509 10.65 12.60 13.47
N HIS A 510 11.85 12.60 14.07
CA HIS A 510 12.76 13.73 14.12
C HIS A 510 13.94 13.58 13.15
N ASP A 511 13.94 12.57 12.26
CA ASP A 511 14.99 12.39 11.27
C ASP A 511 15.01 13.55 10.26
N SER A 512 16.14 14.27 10.21
CA SER A 512 16.25 15.50 9.42
C SER A 512 16.19 15.27 7.91
N GLU A 513 16.68 14.12 7.42
CA GLU A 513 16.63 13.80 6.00
C GLU A 513 15.19 13.45 5.60
N LEU A 514 14.49 12.64 6.38
CA LEU A 514 13.07 12.35 6.19
C LEU A 514 12.21 13.62 6.21
N LEU A 515 12.41 14.48 7.21
CA LEU A 515 11.64 15.73 7.38
C LEU A 515 11.95 16.76 6.29
N SER A 516 13.06 16.63 5.56
CA SER A 516 13.31 17.45 4.37
C SER A 516 12.37 17.11 3.19
N TYR A 517 11.73 15.93 3.22
CA TYR A 517 10.80 15.47 2.19
C TYR A 517 9.36 15.26 2.68
N ALA A 518 9.12 15.17 3.98
CA ALA A 518 7.83 14.79 4.54
C ALA A 518 7.37 15.70 5.69
N SER A 519 6.05 15.91 5.76
CA SER A 519 5.38 16.49 6.93
C SER A 519 4.78 15.41 7.81
N VAL A 520 4.92 15.53 9.13
CA VAL A 520 4.32 14.60 10.11
C VAL A 520 2.84 14.94 10.35
N ASN A 521 1.99 13.91 10.36
CA ASN A 521 0.54 13.97 10.59
C ASN A 521 -0.17 15.13 9.87
N PRO A 522 0.01 15.30 8.54
CA PRO A 522 -0.66 16.37 7.83
C PRO A 522 -2.18 16.19 7.89
N SER A 523 -2.94 17.28 7.96
CA SER A 523 -4.40 17.17 7.79
C SER A 523 -4.70 16.55 6.42
N PRO A 524 -5.56 15.52 6.34
CA PRO A 524 -6.01 14.97 5.05
C PRO A 524 -6.63 16.04 4.14
N LEU A 525 -7.21 17.09 4.75
CA LEU A 525 -7.83 18.21 4.06
C LEU A 525 -6.85 19.31 3.64
N ARG A 526 -5.60 19.33 4.12
CA ARG A 526 -4.59 20.31 3.64
C ARG A 526 -4.29 20.13 2.16
N PHE A 527 -4.40 18.90 1.67
CA PHE A 527 -4.34 18.62 0.24
C PHE A 527 -5.61 19.07 -0.52
N ASN A 528 -6.63 19.64 0.14
CA ASN A 528 -7.90 20.07 -0.49
C ASN A 528 -8.01 21.56 -0.80
N LYS A 529 -7.07 22.41 -0.36
CA LYS A 529 -7.12 23.83 -0.75
C LYS A 529 -6.84 23.94 -2.24
N ILE A 530 -7.91 24.10 -3.04
CA ILE A 530 -7.83 24.72 -4.35
C ILE A 530 -7.19 26.09 -4.07
N HIS A 531 -6.02 26.38 -4.67
CA HIS A 531 -5.67 27.77 -4.85
C HIS A 531 -6.77 28.33 -5.76
N GLN A 532 -7.83 28.88 -5.16
CA GLN A 532 -8.54 29.93 -5.84
C GLN A 532 -7.47 31.01 -6.07
N PRO A 533 -7.24 31.43 -7.33
CA PRO A 533 -6.37 32.57 -7.55
C PRO A 533 -6.88 33.71 -6.65
N PRO A 534 -5.97 34.49 -6.02
CA PRO A 534 -6.39 35.62 -5.23
C PRO A 534 -7.38 36.46 -6.06
N PRO A 535 -8.45 37.00 -5.46
CA PRO A 535 -9.42 37.79 -6.20
C PRO A 535 -8.64 38.82 -7.01
N GLN A 536 -8.79 38.75 -8.34
CA GLN A 536 -8.24 39.77 -9.21
C GLN A 536 -8.87 41.07 -8.75
N HIS A 537 -8.10 41.89 -8.05
CA HIS A 537 -8.45 43.29 -7.91
C HIS A 537 -8.52 43.81 -9.34
N HIS A 538 -9.75 43.96 -9.84
CA HIS A 538 -10.03 44.75 -11.01
C HIS A 538 -9.52 46.16 -10.72
N ARG A 539 -8.27 46.43 -11.09
CA ARG A 539 -7.83 47.80 -11.31
C ARG A 539 -8.62 48.26 -12.54
N HIS A 540 -9.63 49.07 -12.30
CA HIS A 540 -10.21 49.91 -13.33
C HIS A 540 -9.07 50.75 -13.93
N CYS A 541 -8.59 50.35 -15.11
CA CYS A 541 -7.90 51.28 -16.00
C CYS A 541 -8.96 52.23 -16.54
N THR A 542 -9.11 53.38 -15.90
CA THR A 542 -9.78 54.54 -16.45
C THR A 542 -8.96 55.04 -17.64
N THR A 543 -9.48 54.81 -18.84
CA THR A 543 -9.03 55.44 -20.08
C THR A 543 -9.31 56.93 -19.98
N ILE A 544 -8.28 57.75 -19.75
CA ILE A 544 -8.35 59.20 -19.92
C ILE A 544 -7.80 59.53 -21.30
N ALA A 545 -8.68 60.01 -22.18
CA ALA A 545 -8.31 60.55 -23.49
C ALA A 545 -7.55 61.88 -23.33
N PRO A 546 -6.50 62.14 -24.13
CA PRO A 546 -5.80 63.42 -24.08
C PRO A 546 -6.56 64.50 -24.88
N PRO A 547 -6.58 65.76 -24.42
CA PRO A 547 -7.15 66.86 -25.19
C PRO A 547 -6.19 67.33 -26.28
N SER A 548 -6.77 67.68 -27.43
CA SER A 548 -6.11 68.37 -28.53
C SER A 548 -6.00 69.87 -28.24
N LEU A 549 -4.85 70.48 -28.55
CA LEU A 549 -4.76 71.87 -29.04
C LEU A 549 -3.35 72.22 -29.55
N HIS A 550 -3.36 73.18 -30.47
CA HIS A 550 -2.37 73.54 -31.46
C HIS A 550 -1.12 74.30 -30.97
N GLN A 551 -0.04 74.13 -31.78
CA GLN A 551 1.01 75.09 -32.17
C GLN A 551 1.77 75.90 -31.11
N ARG A 552 3.11 75.69 -31.06
CA ARG A 552 4.11 76.73 -31.37
C ARG A 552 5.51 76.14 -31.52
N ARG A 553 6.19 76.50 -32.61
CA ARG A 553 7.64 76.29 -32.83
C ARG A 553 8.46 77.19 -31.89
N ARG A 554 9.59 76.68 -31.37
CA ARG A 554 10.88 77.39 -31.24
C ARG A 554 12.01 76.41 -30.89
N ASN A 555 13.13 76.57 -31.59
CA ASN A 555 14.41 75.89 -31.39
C ASN A 555 15.08 76.39 -30.10
N THR A 556 15.77 75.48 -29.38
CA THR A 556 17.03 75.77 -28.69
C THR A 556 17.78 74.46 -28.40
N THR A 557 18.98 74.38 -28.95
CA THR A 557 20.10 73.47 -28.70
C THR A 557 20.61 73.58 -27.25
N PHE A 558 21.13 72.51 -26.64
CA PHE A 558 22.31 72.46 -25.74
C PHE A 558 22.58 70.99 -25.38
N ILE A 559 23.53 70.32 -26.05
CA ILE A 559 24.92 70.04 -25.61
C ILE A 559 24.99 69.13 -24.36
N ALA A 560 25.40 67.88 -24.57
CA ALA A 560 25.94 67.00 -23.54
C ALA A 560 27.46 66.85 -23.76
N PRO A 561 28.31 67.12 -22.76
CA PRO A 561 29.71 66.74 -22.82
C PRO A 561 29.92 65.31 -22.28
N PRO A 562 30.77 64.53 -22.95
CA PRO A 562 31.22 63.19 -22.56
C PRO A 562 32.58 63.27 -21.83
N SER A 563 33.04 62.13 -21.27
CA SER A 563 34.45 61.68 -21.16
C SER A 563 34.62 60.81 -19.90
N MET A 564 35.46 59.78 -19.86
CA MET A 564 36.33 59.10 -20.84
C MET A 564 36.65 57.73 -20.19
N LEU A 565 36.62 56.61 -20.92
CA LEU A 565 37.73 56.03 -21.72
C LEU A 565 39.00 55.82 -20.87
N GLU A 566 39.80 54.76 -20.97
CA GLU A 566 40.01 53.62 -21.87
C GLU A 566 41.16 52.83 -21.18
N GLN A 567 41.47 51.56 -21.46
CA GLN A 567 42.02 50.99 -22.70
C GLN A 567 41.83 49.47 -22.62
N LEU A 568 41.22 48.77 -23.60
CA LEU A 568 41.76 48.38 -24.93
C LEU A 568 43.03 47.52 -24.80
N ASN A 569 43.30 46.44 -25.53
CA ASN A 569 42.65 45.72 -26.63
C ASN A 569 43.56 44.51 -26.90
N HIS A 570 43.02 43.42 -27.43
CA HIS A 570 43.47 42.82 -28.69
C HIS A 570 42.41 41.79 -29.11
N LEU A 571 41.50 42.21 -29.99
CA LEU A 571 41.47 41.93 -31.44
C LEU A 571 40.91 40.54 -31.76
N ARG A 572 39.94 40.34 -32.66
CA ARG A 572 38.90 41.12 -33.34
C ARG A 572 38.18 40.06 -34.22
N LEU A 573 36.84 39.94 -34.14
CA LEU A 573 35.84 40.29 -35.18
C LEU A 573 35.82 39.35 -36.43
N ARG A 574 34.68 38.93 -37.03
CA ARG A 574 33.34 39.55 -37.21
C ARG A 574 32.35 38.53 -37.90
N PRO A 575 31.06 38.85 -38.21
CA PRO A 575 29.89 38.15 -37.64
C PRO A 575 28.69 37.95 -38.64
N ILE A 576 27.46 37.80 -38.08
CA ILE A 576 26.10 38.09 -38.65
C ILE A 576 25.46 36.87 -39.37
N ASP A 577 24.23 36.42 -39.08
CA ASP A 577 22.98 37.19 -39.18
C ASP A 577 21.82 36.69 -38.27
N LEU A 578 21.06 37.66 -37.76
CA LEU A 578 19.78 37.50 -37.05
C LEU A 578 18.67 37.55 -38.10
N ARG A 579 17.77 36.56 -38.13
CA ARG A 579 16.41 36.77 -38.66
C ARG A 579 15.41 35.74 -38.15
N CYS A 580 14.46 36.24 -37.38
CA CYS A 580 13.16 35.63 -37.11
C CYS A 580 12.17 36.16 -38.16
N PRO A 581 11.25 35.34 -38.70
CA PRO A 581 9.89 35.83 -38.88
C PRO A 581 8.79 34.80 -38.54
N CYS A 582 7.78 35.32 -37.83
CA CYS A 582 6.33 35.10 -37.87
C CYS A 582 5.70 33.80 -38.44
N ARG A 583 4.78 33.26 -37.62
CA ARG A 583 3.40 32.78 -37.93
C ARG A 583 3.08 32.37 -39.38
N SER A 584 2.69 31.11 -39.57
CA SER A 584 1.30 30.70 -39.90
C SER A 584 1.15 29.18 -40.10
N ARG A 585 0.07 28.63 -39.54
CA ARG A 585 -0.79 27.51 -39.98
C ARG A 585 -0.18 26.49 -40.98
N PHE A 586 -0.32 25.18 -40.71
CA PHE A 586 -1.26 24.28 -41.38
C PHE A 586 -1.15 22.82 -40.88
N THR A 587 -2.32 22.21 -40.66
CA THR A 587 -2.72 20.79 -40.82
C THR A 587 -2.04 19.66 -40.06
N ALA A 588 -2.87 19.00 -39.24
CA ALA A 588 -2.73 17.61 -38.80
C ALA A 588 -2.93 16.63 -39.98
N PRO A 589 -2.23 15.48 -40.01
CA PRO A 589 -2.62 14.37 -40.86
C PRO A 589 -3.63 13.46 -40.14
N GLN A 590 -4.80 13.30 -40.77
CA GLN A 590 -5.73 12.20 -40.51
C GLN A 590 -5.06 10.89 -40.93
N VAL A 591 -5.05 9.89 -40.04
CA VAL A 591 -4.83 8.49 -40.40
C VAL A 591 -6.18 7.79 -40.35
N ARG A 592 -6.72 7.49 -41.54
CA ARG A 592 -7.87 6.59 -41.74
C ARG A 592 -7.41 5.15 -41.53
N TRP A 593 -8.14 4.39 -40.73
CA TRP A 593 -8.12 2.93 -40.74
C TRP A 593 -9.36 2.43 -41.49
N SER A 594 -9.12 1.67 -42.56
CA SER A 594 -10.13 1.00 -43.37
C SER A 594 -10.30 -0.43 -42.85
N PHE A 595 -11.54 -0.81 -42.54
CA PHE A 595 -11.93 -2.20 -42.26
C PHE A 595 -12.11 -3.00 -43.56
N PRO A 596 -11.67 -4.26 -43.63
CA PRO A 596 -12.23 -5.25 -44.55
C PRO A 596 -13.34 -6.07 -43.88
N ALA A 597 -14.37 -6.33 -44.67
CA ALA A 597 -15.61 -7.01 -44.31
C ALA A 597 -15.46 -8.52 -44.02
N ALA A 598 -16.51 -9.03 -43.39
CA ALA A 598 -16.74 -10.40 -42.93
C ALA A 598 -16.65 -11.47 -44.03
N GLN A 599 -16.16 -12.66 -43.64
CA GLN A 599 -16.43 -13.94 -44.28
C GLN A 599 -16.87 -14.95 -43.20
N GLN A 600 -18.06 -15.52 -43.37
CA GLN A 600 -18.56 -16.71 -42.67
C GLN A 600 -17.96 -17.99 -43.29
N PRO A 601 -17.85 -19.08 -42.52
CA PRO A 601 -18.27 -20.40 -43.04
C PRO A 601 -18.97 -21.25 -41.94
N PRO A 602 -19.42 -22.50 -42.20
CA PRO A 602 -20.83 -22.82 -42.41
C PRO A 602 -21.46 -23.61 -41.26
N VAL A 603 -22.79 -23.66 -41.30
CA VAL A 603 -23.67 -24.55 -40.54
C VAL A 603 -23.34 -26.01 -40.84
N VAL A 604 -23.19 -26.83 -39.80
CA VAL A 604 -23.30 -28.29 -39.88
C VAL A 604 -24.40 -28.71 -38.91
N HIS A 605 -25.46 -29.31 -39.47
CA HIS A 605 -26.43 -30.11 -38.73
C HIS A 605 -25.85 -31.51 -38.47
N GLY A 606 -26.07 -32.02 -37.26
CA GLY A 606 -25.71 -33.36 -36.81
C GLY A 606 -25.89 -33.47 -35.32
#